data_AF-A0A366M3X2-F1
#
_entry.id   AF-A0A366M3X2-F1
#
_cell.length_a   1.000
_cell.length_b   1.000
_cell.length_c   1.000
_cell.angle_alpha   90.00
_cell.angle_beta   90.00
_cell.angle_gamma   90.00
#
_symmetry.space_group_name_H-M   'P 1'
#
loop_
_entity.id
_entity.type
_entity.pdbx_description
1 polymer ?
#
loop_
_entity_poly.entity_id
_entity_poly.type
_entity_poly.pdbx_seq_one_letter_code
_entity_poly.pdbx_strand_id
1 'polypeptide(L)'
;MAWDALRPDPDNVRLRRSLVAAIDRMWARALTEGAVRPDLTSGDFMLLLARVLRPLPGVPSGVDDPERSLAIALDGLRPGLTTPLPGRGPAADVLGGRSEVAQD
;
A
#
# COMPACT_ATOMS: atom_id res chain seq x y z
N MET A 1 27.76 11.09 -11.85
CA MET A 1 27.45 11.76 -10.57
C MET A 1 25.95 12.02 -10.57
N ALA A 2 25.13 11.08 -10.07
CA ALA A 2 23.67 11.11 -10.24
C ALA A 2 22.91 10.71 -8.94
N TRP A 3 23.56 10.82 -7.78
CA TRP A 3 22.91 10.59 -6.49
C TRP A 3 22.29 11.88 -5.92
N ASP A 4 22.80 13.07 -6.30
CA ASP A 4 22.20 14.38 -5.91
C ASP A 4 20.80 14.63 -6.51
N ALA A 5 20.46 13.96 -7.63
CA ALA A 5 19.15 14.03 -8.25
C ALA A 5 18.06 13.24 -7.49
N LEU A 6 18.46 12.44 -6.48
CA LEU A 6 17.54 11.76 -5.56
C LEU A 6 17.29 12.58 -4.28
N ARG A 7 17.71 13.86 -4.23
CA ARG A 7 17.27 14.77 -3.17
C ARG A 7 15.75 14.76 -3.17
N PRO A 8 15.09 14.35 -2.07
CA PRO A 8 13.64 14.21 -2.05
C PRO A 8 13.02 15.56 -2.43
N ASP A 9 12.41 15.59 -3.62
CA ASP A 9 11.62 16.73 -4.06
C ASP A 9 10.56 16.98 -2.98
N PRO A 10 10.58 18.16 -2.32
CA PRO A 10 9.62 18.47 -1.26
C PRO A 10 8.17 18.31 -1.73
N ASP A 11 7.91 18.53 -3.02
CA ASP A 11 6.59 18.40 -3.61
C ASP A 11 6.19 16.92 -3.71
N ASN A 12 7.12 16.04 -4.09
CA ASN A 12 6.91 14.60 -4.09
C ASN A 12 6.63 14.05 -2.69
N VAL A 13 7.37 14.53 -1.68
CA VAL A 13 7.14 14.15 -0.28
C VAL A 13 5.76 14.58 0.20
N ARG A 14 5.36 15.83 -0.09
CA ARG A 14 4.03 16.33 0.26
C ARG A 14 2.92 15.53 -0.41
N LEU A 15 3.02 15.31 -1.73
CA LEU A 15 2.05 14.53 -2.50
C LEU A 15 1.94 13.10 -1.98
N ARG A 16 3.06 12.45 -1.67
CA ARG A 16 3.07 11.10 -1.09
C ARG A 16 2.35 11.06 0.25
N ARG A 17 2.61 12.02 1.15
CA ARG A 17 1.90 12.11 2.44
C ARG A 17 0.40 12.33 2.25
N SER A 18 0.01 13.20 1.32
CA SER A 18 -1.41 13.43 1.00
C SER A 18 -2.09 12.17 0.46
N LEU A 19 -1.43 11.41 -0.41
CA LEU A 19 -1.92 10.14 -0.93
C LEU A 19 -2.10 9.11 0.19
N VAL A 20 -1.08 8.91 1.02
CA VAL A 20 -1.13 7.98 2.16
C VAL A 20 -2.27 8.35 3.11
N ALA A 21 -2.44 9.63 3.44
CA ALA A 21 -3.53 10.08 4.29
C ALA A 21 -4.92 9.94 3.63
N ALA A 22 -5.02 10.02 2.31
CA ALA A 22 -6.27 9.75 1.60
C ALA A 22 -6.63 8.27 1.64
N ILE A 23 -5.65 7.38 1.39
CA ILE A 23 -5.83 5.93 1.45
C ILE A 23 -6.19 5.49 2.87
N ASP A 24 -5.53 6.03 3.89
CA ASP A 24 -5.81 5.66 5.29
C ASP A 24 -7.24 6.04 5.71
N ARG A 25 -7.69 7.24 5.33
CA ARG A 25 -9.09 7.67 5.55
C ARG A 25 -10.10 6.82 4.78
N MET A 26 -9.77 6.39 3.56
CA MET A 26 -10.60 5.46 2.80
C MET A 26 -10.68 4.10 3.51
N TRP A 27 -9.54 3.57 3.96
CA TRP A 27 -9.45 2.30 4.68
C TRP A 27 -10.25 2.31 5.98
N ALA A 28 -10.14 3.38 6.77
CA ALA A 28 -10.89 3.52 8.02
C ALA A 28 -12.42 3.45 7.80
N ARG A 29 -12.92 4.03 6.71
CA ARG A 29 -14.33 3.93 6.31
C ARG A 29 -14.69 2.51 5.91
N ALA A 30 -13.90 1.89 5.05
CA ALA A 30 -14.11 0.50 4.63
C ALA A 30 -14.12 -0.47 5.82
N LEU A 31 -13.24 -0.26 6.80
CA LEU A 31 -13.20 -1.07 8.02
C LEU A 31 -14.46 -0.86 8.87
N THR A 32 -14.91 0.38 9.02
CA THR A 32 -16.13 0.73 9.78
C THR A 32 -17.38 0.16 9.13
N GLU A 33 -17.44 0.14 7.80
CA GLU A 33 -18.54 -0.44 7.01
C GLU A 33 -18.47 -1.97 6.94
N GLY A 34 -17.41 -2.60 7.48
CA GLY A 34 -17.20 -4.04 7.39
C GLY A 34 -16.90 -4.52 5.97
N ALA A 35 -16.44 -3.65 5.07
CA ALA A 35 -16.10 -4.00 3.69
C ALA A 35 -14.73 -4.69 3.58
N VAL A 36 -13.87 -4.56 4.59
CA VAL A 36 -12.55 -5.20 4.67
C VAL A 36 -12.37 -5.99 5.97
N ARG A 37 -11.55 -7.04 5.92
CA ARG A 37 -11.20 -7.86 7.09
C ARG A 37 -10.43 -7.05 8.15
N PRO A 38 -10.70 -7.28 9.45
CA PRO A 38 -10.22 -6.40 10.53
C PRO A 38 -8.77 -6.63 10.96
N ASP A 39 -8.15 -7.73 10.55
CA ASP A 39 -6.74 -8.07 10.83
C ASP A 39 -5.75 -7.47 9.81
N LEU A 40 -6.24 -6.69 8.85
CA LEU A 40 -5.42 -5.93 7.89
C LEU A 40 -5.36 -4.44 8.22
N THR A 41 -4.23 -3.84 7.88
CA THR A 41 -4.00 -2.40 7.95
C THR A 41 -4.05 -1.76 6.56
N SER A 42 -4.25 -0.44 6.52
CA SER A 42 -4.08 0.37 5.30
C SER A 42 -2.64 0.26 4.74
N GLY A 43 -1.65 0.02 5.61
CA GLY A 43 -0.26 -0.23 5.21
C GLY A 43 -0.09 -1.55 4.45
N ASP A 44 -0.75 -2.62 4.90
CA ASP A 44 -0.75 -3.90 4.16
C ASP A 44 -1.33 -3.73 2.76
N PHE A 45 -2.43 -3.00 2.64
CA PHE A 45 -3.07 -2.71 1.35
C PHE A 45 -2.15 -1.96 0.39
N MET A 46 -1.49 -0.89 0.87
CA MET A 46 -0.53 -0.13 0.05
C MET A 46 0.64 -1.01 -0.40
N LEU A 47 1.17 -1.84 0.49
CA LEU A 47 2.27 -2.76 0.19
C LEU A 47 1.87 -3.89 -0.76
N LEU A 48 0.63 -4.35 -0.70
CA LEU A 48 0.07 -5.35 -1.61
C LEU A 48 -0.10 -4.76 -3.02
N LEU A 49 -0.71 -3.57 -3.14
CA LEU A 49 -0.84 -2.88 -4.42
C LEU A 49 0.51 -2.59 -5.06
N ALA A 50 1.49 -2.12 -4.27
CA ALA A 50 2.85 -1.85 -4.74
C ALA A 50 3.57 -3.10 -5.28
N ARG A 51 3.13 -4.30 -4.88
CA ARG A 51 3.64 -5.59 -5.40
C ARG A 51 2.86 -6.06 -6.63
N VAL A 52 1.53 -6.01 -6.57
CA VAL A 52 0.64 -6.53 -7.63
C VAL A 52 0.73 -5.70 -8.91
N LEU A 53 0.96 -4.39 -8.80
CA LEU A 53 1.03 -3.49 -9.97
C LEU A 53 2.39 -3.48 -10.67
N ARG A 54 3.36 -4.31 -10.24
CA ARG A 54 4.67 -4.40 -10.88
C ARG A 54 4.67 -5.51 -11.93
N PRO A 55 5.08 -5.23 -13.18
CA PRO A 55 5.29 -6.26 -14.19
C PRO A 55 6.25 -7.33 -13.67
N LEU A 56 5.91 -8.59 -13.88
CA LEU A 56 6.77 -9.70 -13.47
C LEU A 56 7.91 -9.90 -14.50
N PRO A 57 9.18 -9.81 -14.09
CA PRO A 57 10.29 -9.96 -15.03
C PRO A 57 10.34 -11.39 -15.58
N GLY A 58 10.48 -11.52 -16.89
CA GLY A 58 10.63 -12.82 -17.56
C GLY A 58 9.33 -13.58 -17.80
N VAL A 59 8.16 -13.00 -17.48
CA VAL A 59 6.86 -13.60 -17.80
C VAL A 59 6.47 -13.23 -19.24
N PRO A 60 6.07 -14.20 -20.09
CA PRO A 60 5.61 -13.92 -21.45
C PRO A 60 4.40 -12.98 -21.49
N SER A 61 4.37 -12.08 -22.46
CA SER A 61 3.21 -11.23 -22.74
C SER A 61 1.98 -12.09 -23.03
N GLY A 62 0.90 -11.91 -22.25
CA GLY A 62 -0.35 -12.69 -22.34
C GLY A 62 -0.58 -13.67 -21.20
N VAL A 63 0.44 -13.93 -20.36
CA VAL A 63 0.29 -14.67 -19.09
C VAL A 63 0.20 -13.72 -17.90
N ASP A 64 0.91 -12.60 -17.96
CA ASP A 64 0.81 -11.53 -16.96
C ASP A 64 -0.50 -10.76 -17.18
N ASP A 65 -1.49 -11.04 -16.30
CA ASP A 65 -2.79 -10.39 -16.26
C ASP A 65 -2.89 -9.55 -14.97
N PRO A 66 -2.51 -8.26 -15.02
CA PRO A 66 -2.52 -7.39 -13.84
C PRO A 66 -3.94 -7.11 -13.33
N GLU A 67 -4.95 -7.14 -14.20
CA GLU A 67 -6.35 -6.93 -13.81
C GLU A 67 -6.85 -8.10 -12.96
N ARG A 68 -6.57 -9.34 -13.40
CA ARG A 68 -6.91 -10.53 -12.63
C ARG A 68 -6.14 -10.59 -11.31
N SER A 69 -4.87 -10.21 -11.32
CA SER A 69 -4.04 -10.17 -10.11
C SER A 69 -4.59 -9.16 -9.09
N LEU A 70 -5.04 -7.99 -9.56
CA LEU A 70 -5.70 -6.99 -8.73
C LEU A 70 -7.04 -7.50 -8.19
N ALA A 71 -7.86 -8.15 -9.02
CA ALA A 71 -9.14 -8.71 -8.58
C ALA A 71 -8.97 -9.74 -7.46
N ILE A 72 -7.98 -10.65 -7.59
CA ILE A 72 -7.64 -11.64 -6.55
C ILE A 72 -7.17 -10.93 -5.27
N ALA A 73 -6.31 -9.91 -5.41
CA ALA A 73 -5.81 -9.15 -4.27
C ALA A 73 -6.94 -8.46 -3.50
N LEU A 74 -7.88 -7.83 -4.21
CA LEU A 74 -9.04 -7.15 -3.63
C LEU A 74 -10.03 -8.13 -2.99
N ASP A 75 -10.25 -9.29 -3.60
CA ASP A 75 -11.12 -10.33 -3.03
C ASP A 75 -10.57 -10.84 -1.70
N GLY A 76 -9.25 -11.00 -1.58
CA GLY A 76 -8.58 -11.38 -0.34
C GLY A 76 -8.67 -10.35 0.80
N LEU A 77 -9.10 -9.11 0.52
CA LEU A 77 -9.33 -8.07 1.54
C LEU A 77 -10.73 -8.18 2.17
N ARG A 78 -11.67 -8.87 1.52
CA ARG A 78 -13.06 -8.94 1.98
C ARG A 78 -13.17 -9.73 3.29
N PRO A 79 -14.14 -9.41 4.16
CA PRO A 79 -14.42 -10.22 5.34
C PRO A 79 -14.90 -11.63 4.94
N GLY A 80 -14.56 -12.64 5.74
CA GLY A 80 -14.99 -14.02 5.49
C GLY A 80 -14.26 -15.04 6.36
N LEU A 81 -14.51 -16.34 6.11
CA LEU A 81 -13.77 -17.46 6.72
C LEU A 81 -12.34 -17.50 6.17
N THR A 82 -11.52 -16.58 6.66
CA THR A 82 -10.12 -16.45 6.28
C THR A 82 -9.26 -16.85 7.47
N THR A 83 -8.13 -17.49 7.20
CA THR A 83 -7.12 -17.73 8.23
C THR A 83 -6.60 -16.38 8.72
N PRO A 84 -6.55 -16.12 10.04
CA PRO A 84 -5.97 -14.89 10.57
C PRO A 84 -4.53 -14.71 10.10
N LEU A 85 -4.17 -13.48 9.73
CA LEU A 85 -2.80 -13.19 9.31
C LEU A 85 -1.86 -13.15 10.54
N PRO A 86 -0.59 -13.59 10.39
CA PRO A 86 0.36 -13.54 11.48
C PRO A 86 0.79 -12.10 11.77
N GLY A 87 0.78 -11.73 13.05
CA GLY A 87 1.25 -10.43 13.52
C GLY A 87 0.33 -9.27 13.13
N ARG A 88 0.89 -8.05 13.10
CA ARG A 88 0.17 -6.84 12.73
C ARG A 88 0.92 -6.16 11.59
N GLY A 89 0.16 -5.71 10.59
CA GLY A 89 0.69 -4.93 9.48
C GLY A 89 1.23 -3.56 9.89
N PRO A 90 1.97 -2.90 8.99
CA PRO A 90 2.54 -1.58 9.24
C PRO A 90 1.47 -0.50 9.29
N ALA A 91 1.72 0.55 10.08
CA ALA A 91 0.91 1.76 10.02
C ALA A 91 1.14 2.52 8.69
N ALA A 92 0.11 3.23 8.22
CA ALA A 92 0.14 3.97 6.97
C ALA A 92 1.22 5.06 6.93
N ASP A 93 1.41 5.76 8.05
CA ASP A 93 2.34 6.89 8.19
C ASP A 93 3.80 6.52 7.91
N VAL A 94 4.21 5.28 8.25
CA VAL A 94 5.52 4.72 7.91
C VAL A 94 5.78 4.78 6.40
N LEU A 95 4.73 4.58 5.59
CA LEU A 95 4.81 4.61 4.12
C LEU A 95 4.76 6.03 3.55
N GLY A 96 4.33 7.03 4.34
CA GLY A 96 4.37 8.45 3.98
C GLY A 96 5.79 9.03 3.87
N GLY A 97 6.79 8.30 4.37
CA GLY A 97 8.16 8.76 4.55
C GLY A 97 8.29 9.48 5.89
N ARG A 98 9.18 8.96 6.74
CA ARG A 98 9.45 9.49 8.08
C ARG A 98 9.56 11.02 8.04
N SER A 99 8.90 11.69 8.97
CA SER A 99 9.27 13.05 9.34
C SER A 99 10.69 13.00 9.89
N GLU A 100 11.70 13.36 9.11
CA GLU A 100 12.88 13.98 9.72
C GLU A 100 12.43 15.35 10.23
N VAL A 101 11.88 15.36 11.44
CA VAL A 101 11.76 16.57 12.25
C VAL A 101 12.30 16.20 13.62
N ALA A 102 13.29 16.99 14.04
CA ALA A 102 14.09 16.93 15.25
C ALA A 102 15.19 15.85 15.30
N GLN A 103 16.33 16.18 14.71
CA GLN A 103 17.58 16.04 15.49
C GLN A 103 18.04 17.45 15.82
N ASP A 104 18.25 17.70 17.10
CA ASP A 104 18.79 18.92 17.71
C ASP A 104 20.10 19.39 17.06
#